data_AF-A0A967QBB5-F1
#
_entry.id   AF-A0A967QBB5-F1
#
_cell.length_a   1.000
_cell.length_b   1.000
_cell.length_c   1.000
_cell.angle_alpha   90.00
_cell.angle_beta   90.00
_cell.angle_gamma   90.00
#
_symmetry.space_group_name_H-M   'P 1'
#
loop_
_entity.id
_entity.type
_entity.pdbx_description
1 polymer ?
#
loop_
_entity_poly.entity_id
_entity_poly.type
_entity_poly.pdbx_seq_one_letter_code
_entity_poly.pdbx_strand_id
1 'polypeptide(L)' 'VLGYSEEMDPFTFEIRFKPDPQNRADLAFFVKGDEWRLLGMTFRIHLFGTTDGKPFHLLGTDGLGRDIFS' A
#
# COMPACT_ATOMS: atom_id res chain seq x y z
N VAL A 1 1.82 6.80 4.24
CA VAL A 1 2.87 5.76 4.14
C VAL A 1 3.98 6.30 3.26
N LEU A 2 5.24 6.23 3.72
CA LEU A 2 6.39 6.62 2.90
C LEU A 2 6.71 5.49 1.93
N GLY A 3 6.99 5.83 0.68
CA GLY A 3 7.57 4.91 -0.29
C GLY A 3 9.04 4.66 0.01
N TYR A 4 9.64 3.77 -0.79
CA TYR A 4 11.06 3.47 -0.70
C TYR A 4 11.74 3.78 -2.03
N SER A 5 12.95 4.33 -1.97
CA SER A 5 13.87 4.40 -3.09
C SER A 5 14.93 3.31 -2.96
N GLU A 6 15.27 2.68 -4.07
CA GLU A 6 16.32 1.68 -4.14
C GLU A 6 17.64 2.35 -4.53
N GLU A 7 18.66 2.19 -3.70
CA GLU A 7 20.03 2.60 -4.01
C GLU A 7 20.95 1.36 -3.94
N MET A 8 21.73 1.15 -5.00
CA MET A 8 22.76 0.10 -5.03
C MET A 8 24.05 0.64 -4.42
N ASP A 9 24.57 -0.02 -3.39
CA ASP A 9 25.90 0.26 -2.86
C ASP A 9 26.96 -0.17 -3.91
N PRO A 10 27.80 0.74 -4.42
CA PRO A 10 28.74 0.43 -5.51
C PRO A 10 29.90 -0.48 -5.08
N PHE A 11 30.10 -0.71 -3.77
CA PHE A 11 31.18 -1.54 -3.26
C PHE A 11 30.70 -2.91 -2.80
N THR A 12 29.51 -3.00 -2.20
CA THR A 12 28.94 -4.27 -1.73
C THR A 12 27.92 -4.88 -2.71
N PHE A 13 27.46 -4.10 -3.69
CA PHE A 13 26.35 -4.44 -4.60
C PHE A 13 25.03 -4.78 -3.88
N GLU A 14 24.92 -4.39 -2.61
CA GLU A 14 23.70 -4.57 -1.83
C GLU A 14 22.66 -3.51 -2.22
N ILE A 15 21.41 -3.93 -2.35
CA ILE A 15 20.26 -3.03 -2.55
C ILE A 15 19.85 -2.49 -1.18
N ARG A 16 19.95 -1.17 -0.99
CA ARG A 16 19.48 -0.48 0.21
C ARG A 16 18.21 0.27 -0.09
N PHE A 17 17.19 0.04 0.75
CA PHE A 17 15.91 0.74 0.68
C PHE A 17 15.96 1.94 1.62
N LYS A 18 15.80 3.15 1.08
CA LYS A 18 15.68 4.37 1.88
C LYS A 18 14.26 4.90 1.82
N PRO A 19 13.70 5.43 2.93
CA PRO A 19 12.40 6.10 2.87
C PRO A 19 12.46 7.30 1.95
N ASP A 20 11.54 7.38 0.98
CA ASP A 20 11.39 8.51 0.06
C ASP A 20 10.14 9.33 0.44
N PRO A 21 10.32 10.56 0.99
CA PRO A 21 9.22 11.46 1.32
C PRO A 21 8.43 11.99 0.11
N GLN A 22 9.01 11.97 -1.09
CA GLN A 22 8.34 12.42 -2.31
C GLN A 22 7.32 11.38 -2.79
N ASN A 23 7.64 10.10 -2.65
CA ASN A 23 6.73 9.01 -2.96
C ASN A 23 5.89 8.60 -1.73
N ARG A 24 5.08 9.52 -1.18
CA ARG A 24 4.15 9.19 -0.10
C ARG A 24 2.76 8.84 -0.63
N ALA A 25 2.08 7.95 0.09
CA ALA A 25 0.65 7.67 -0.08
C ALA A 25 -0.10 8.15 1.17
N ASP A 26 -1.00 9.11 1.03
CA ASP A 26 -1.74 9.67 2.16
C ASP A 26 -2.94 8.77 2.49
N LEU A 27 -3.14 8.47 3.78
CA LEU A 27 -4.21 7.59 4.25
C LEU A 27 -5.42 8.40 4.71
N ALA A 28 -6.62 7.96 4.34
CA ALA A 28 -7.86 8.58 4.74
C ALA A 28 -8.92 7.53 5.13
N PHE A 29 -9.91 8.00 5.88
CA PHE A 29 -11.10 7.21 6.21
C PHE A 29 -12.18 7.38 5.14
N PHE A 30 -12.99 6.35 4.92
CA PHE A 30 -14.13 6.37 3.98
C PHE A 30 -13.74 6.71 2.53
N VAL A 31 -12.63 6.15 2.05
CA VAL A 31 -12.19 6.37 0.67
C VAL A 31 -13.03 5.57 -0.32
N LYS A 32 -13.19 6.10 -1.54
CA LYS A 32 -13.75 5.32 -2.64
C LYS A 32 -12.69 4.35 -3.13
N GLY A 33 -13.06 3.08 -3.28
CA GLY A 33 -12.19 2.05 -3.84
C GLY A 33 -13.03 0.97 -4.51
N ASP A 34 -12.44 -0.22 -4.62
CA ASP A 34 -13.06 -1.33 -5.34
C ASP A 34 -14.36 -1.81 -4.68
N GLU A 35 -15.24 -2.40 -5.48
CA GLU A 35 -16.49 -2.95 -4.96
C GLU A 35 -16.22 -4.15 -4.05
N TRP A 36 -16.69 -4.07 -2.80
CA TRP A 36 -16.64 -5.16 -1.85
C TRP A 36 -18.04 -5.54 -1.39
N ARG A 37 -18.21 -6.79 -0.98
CA ARG A 37 -19.51 -7.34 -0.59
C ARG A 37 -19.51 -7.73 0.88
N LEU A 38 -20.53 -7.29 1.60
CA LEU A 38 -20.76 -7.67 2.99
C LEU A 38 -22.24 -7.99 3.19
N LEU A 39 -22.51 -9.21 3.66
CA LEU A 39 -23.86 -9.69 3.96
C LEU A 39 -24.86 -9.48 2.80
N GLY A 40 -24.41 -9.68 1.56
CA GLY A 40 -25.23 -9.53 0.35
C GLY A 40 -25.38 -8.09 -0.17
N MET A 41 -24.87 -7.10 0.55
CA MET A 41 -24.81 -5.71 0.09
C MET A 41 -23.47 -5.43 -0.58
N THR A 42 -23.48 -4.61 -1.64
CA THR A 42 -22.28 -4.16 -2.33
C THR A 42 -21.95 -2.74 -1.89
N PHE A 43 -20.72 -2.52 -1.45
CA PHE A 43 -20.20 -1.25 -0.99
C PHE A 43 -19.03 -0.83 -1.87
N ARG A 44 -18.85 0.48 -2.04
CA ARG A 44 -17.73 1.10 -2.79
C ARG A 44 -16.83 1.95 -1.89
N ILE A 45 -17.22 2.09 -0.63
CA ILE A 45 -16.54 2.91 0.35
C ILE A 45 -15.77 1.98 1.25
N HIS A 46 -14.45 2.14 1.30
CA HIS A 46 -13.55 1.42 2.19
C HIS A 46 -13.34 2.24 3.45
N LEU A 47 -13.33 1.58 4.61
CA LEU A 47 -13.13 2.27 5.89
C LEU A 47 -11.74 2.91 5.98
N PHE A 48 -10.73 2.27 5.39
CA PHE A 48 -9.34 2.74 5.30
C PHE A 48 -8.84 2.58 3.87
N GLY A 49 -8.07 3.55 3.39
CA GLY A 49 -7.30 3.40 2.16
C GLY A 49 -6.55 4.66 1.80
N THR A 50 -5.90 4.64 0.65
CA THR A 50 -5.08 5.75 0.18
C THR A 50 -5.92 6.75 -0.61
N THR A 51 -5.60 8.03 -0.50
CA THR A 51 -6.31 9.08 -1.24
C THR A 51 -5.96 9.09 -2.73
N ASP A 52 -4.80 8.57 -3.09
CA ASP A 52 -4.29 8.46 -4.45
C ASP A 52 -4.65 7.13 -5.13
N GLY A 53 -5.41 6.26 -4.44
CA GLY A 53 -5.87 4.97 -4.97
C GLY A 53 -4.76 3.92 -5.09
N LYS A 54 -3.59 4.16 -4.50
CA LYS A 54 -2.52 3.15 -4.42
C LYS A 54 -2.96 1.96 -3.56
N PRO A 55 -2.59 0.73 -3.92
CA PRO A 55 -2.88 -0.44 -3.11
C PRO A 55 -2.36 -0.25 -1.67
N PHE A 56 -3.22 -0.50 -0.69
CA PHE A 56 -2.90 -0.38 0.72
C PHE A 56 -3.26 -1.66 1.45
N HIS A 57 -2.23 -2.31 2.00
CA HIS A 57 -2.35 -3.57 2.70
C HIS A 57 -2.30 -3.30 4.20
N LEU A 58 -3.48 -3.18 4.85
CA LEU A 58 -3.59 -2.84 6.28
C LEU A 58 -2.90 -3.87 7.18
N LEU A 59 -2.96 -5.15 6.81
CA LEU A 59 -2.36 -6.26 7.56
C LEU A 59 -0.97 -6.66 7.02
N GLY A 60 -0.43 -5.90 6.07
CA GLY A 60 0.82 -6.20 5.40
C GLY A 60 0.65 -7.22 4.26
N THR A 61 1.77 -7.51 3.62
CA THR A 61 1.89 -8.48 2.52
C THR A 61 2.81 -9.63 2.94
N ASP A 62 2.76 -10.74 2.20
CA ASP A 62 3.74 -11.80 2.35
C ASP A 62 5.13 -11.41 1.79
N GLY A 63 6.13 -12.28 1.94
CA GLY A 63 7.48 -12.02 1.43
C GLY A 63 7.60 -11.85 -0.10
N LEU A 64 6.51 -12.13 -0.84
CA LEU A 64 6.41 -11.90 -2.28
C LEU A 64 5.56 -10.66 -2.62
N GLY A 65 5.09 -9.92 -1.62
CA GLY A 65 4.27 -8.72 -1.80
C GLY A 65 2.79 -9.01 -2.07
N ARG A 66 2.32 -10.25 -1.84
CA ARG A 66 0.91 -10.61 -2.02
C ARG A 66 0.10 -10.27 -0.79
N ASP A 67 -1.12 -9.79 -1.00
CA ASP A 67 -2.10 -9.66 0.07
C ASP A 67 -2.78 -11.00 0.32
N ILE A 68 -2.78 -11.46 1.58
CA ILE A 68 -3.44 -12.69 2.01
C ILE A 68 -4.87 -12.41 2.50
N PHE A 69 -5.16 -11.15 2.86
CA PHE A 69 -6.39 -10.74 3.55
C PHE A 69 -7.27 -9.76 2.75
N SER A 70 -6.92 -9.49 1.49
CA SER A 70 -7.71 -8.69 0.54
C SER A 70 -8.50 -9.54 -0.46
#